data_AF-S0JK51-F1
#
_entry.id   AF-S0JK51-F1
#
_cell.length_a   1.000
_cell.length_b   1.000
_cell.length_c   1.000
_cell.angle_alpha   90.00
_cell.angle_beta   90.00
_cell.angle_gamma   90.00
#
_symmetry.space_group_name_H-M   'P 1'
#
loop_
_entity.id
_entity.type
_entity.pdbx_description
1 polymer ?
#
loop_
_entity_poly.entity_id
_entity_poly.type
_entity_poly.pdbx_seq_one_letter_code
_entity_poly.pdbx_strand_id
1 'polypeptide(L)'
;MKKLLLLIYVGCLGLLCAACQSSPEVINSSDSLVVESLPALDEKTPTNVLLMQVDSNGFPQSQGVYDFSQGTLTVVKQYVPSTDEVEPETVYHDFENTFLHSEWENDPYEVYEETFKQVELSVNEQRLRLRHGEFEKSFYFEQDDKTCVRDENNVIYTVQYDM
;
A
#
# COMPACT_ATOMS: atom_id res chain seq x y z
N MET A 1 62.88 -33.40 -19.16
CA MET A 1 64.03 -32.91 -18.37
C MET A 1 63.47 -32.14 -17.17
N LYS A 2 63.89 -32.54 -15.96
CA LYS A 2 64.04 -31.79 -14.67
C LYS A 2 62.94 -30.78 -14.25
N LYS A 3 62.44 -30.68 -13.02
CA LYS A 3 62.53 -31.41 -11.73
C LYS A 3 61.48 -30.74 -10.81
N LEU A 4 60.59 -31.55 -10.22
CA LEU A 4 60.14 -31.57 -8.82
C LEU A 4 60.60 -30.41 -7.88
N LEU A 5 59.68 -29.77 -7.12
CA LEU A 5 59.57 -29.99 -5.66
C LEU A 5 58.30 -29.40 -5.01
N LEU A 6 57.66 -30.29 -4.24
CA LEU A 6 56.62 -30.11 -3.23
C LEU A 6 57.22 -29.47 -1.97
N LEU A 7 56.43 -28.71 -1.19
CA LEU A 7 56.63 -28.65 0.26
C LEU A 7 55.32 -28.27 0.99
N ILE A 8 54.88 -29.25 1.78
CA ILE A 8 53.80 -29.23 2.78
C ILE A 8 54.43 -28.88 4.14
N TYR A 9 53.74 -28.09 4.96
CA TYR A 9 53.91 -27.97 6.42
C TYR A 9 52.64 -27.26 6.95
N VAL A 10 51.66 -27.80 7.69
CA VAL A 10 51.52 -28.67 8.89
C VAL A 10 51.97 -28.02 10.21
N GLY A 11 51.00 -27.84 11.12
CA GLY A 11 51.16 -27.70 12.58
C GLY A 11 50.56 -26.41 13.15
N CYS A 12 49.85 -26.36 14.28
CA CYS A 12 49.51 -27.38 15.28
C CYS A 12 48.36 -26.86 16.17
N LEU A 13 47.45 -27.79 16.47
CA LEU A 13 46.69 -28.03 17.70
C LEU A 13 46.98 -27.14 18.94
N GLY A 14 45.91 -26.72 19.63
CA GLY A 14 45.98 -26.16 20.98
C GLY A 14 44.63 -25.84 21.61
N LEU A 15 43.91 -26.87 22.08
CA LEU A 15 42.84 -26.75 23.08
C LEU A 15 43.43 -26.22 24.39
N LEU A 16 42.86 -25.15 24.95
CA LEU A 16 42.92 -24.90 26.39
C LEU A 16 41.54 -24.46 26.88
N CYS A 17 40.91 -25.36 27.64
CA CYS A 17 39.82 -25.07 28.53
C CYS A 17 40.29 -24.12 29.63
N ALA A 18 39.57 -23.02 29.83
CA ALA A 18 39.48 -22.38 31.13
C ALA A 18 38.02 -22.48 31.59
N ALA A 19 37.77 -23.44 32.47
CA ALA A 19 36.56 -23.47 33.28
C ALA A 19 36.67 -22.34 34.33
N CYS A 20 35.73 -21.40 34.32
CA CYS A 20 35.45 -20.57 35.48
C CYS A 20 34.15 -21.11 36.10
N GLN A 21 34.26 -21.81 37.22
CA GLN A 21 33.10 -22.26 38.00
C GLN A 21 32.77 -21.28 39.12
N SER A 22 31.47 -21.02 39.30
CA SER A 22 30.75 -20.56 40.51
C SER A 22 31.04 -19.15 41.03
N SER A 23 30.10 -18.31 41.50
CA SER A 23 28.63 -18.23 41.54
C SER A 23 28.30 -16.81 42.09
N PRO A 24 27.04 -16.49 42.47
CA PRO A 24 26.20 -15.43 41.92
C PRO A 24 26.46 -14.02 42.47
N GLU A 25 26.27 -13.00 41.64
CA GLU A 25 26.01 -11.64 42.14
C GLU A 25 24.75 -11.10 41.46
N VAL A 26 23.68 -11.01 42.24
CA VAL A 26 22.45 -10.33 41.87
C VAL A 26 22.73 -8.84 41.84
N ILE A 27 22.73 -8.24 40.66
CA ILE A 27 22.53 -6.79 40.52
C ILE A 27 21.44 -6.58 39.47
N ASN A 28 20.28 -6.21 39.99
CA ASN A 28 19.11 -5.76 39.29
C ASN A 28 19.42 -4.41 38.63
N SER A 29 19.42 -4.32 37.30
CA SER A 29 19.22 -3.07 36.57
C SER A 29 18.76 -3.43 35.15
N SER A 30 17.51 -3.10 34.91
CA SER A 30 16.78 -3.17 33.66
C SER A 30 17.54 -2.45 32.54
N ASP A 31 18.13 -3.21 31.62
CA ASP A 31 18.33 -2.75 30.25
C ASP A 31 17.55 -3.70 29.35
N SER A 32 16.23 -3.43 29.30
CA SER A 32 15.39 -3.91 28.22
C SER A 32 15.98 -3.35 26.94
N LEU A 33 16.63 -4.19 26.15
CA LEU A 33 16.84 -3.92 24.74
C LEU A 33 15.46 -3.66 24.16
N VAL A 34 15.10 -2.38 24.03
CA VAL A 34 13.96 -1.93 23.25
C VAL A 34 14.33 -2.28 21.81
N VAL A 35 13.99 -3.50 21.42
CA VAL A 35 13.63 -3.77 20.04
C VAL A 35 12.48 -2.82 19.79
N GLU A 36 12.77 -1.73 19.08
CA GLU A 36 11.76 -0.79 18.61
C GLU A 36 10.89 -1.57 17.62
N SER A 37 9.91 -2.28 18.18
CA SER A 37 8.81 -2.85 17.43
C SER A 37 8.12 -1.68 16.77
N LEU A 38 8.13 -1.66 15.44
CA LEU A 38 7.22 -0.86 14.63
C LEU A 38 5.83 -0.89 15.30
N PRO A 39 5.16 0.26 15.46
CA PRO A 39 3.85 0.29 16.08
C PRO A 39 2.94 -0.65 15.29
N ALA A 40 2.49 -1.71 15.96
CA ALA A 40 1.38 -2.51 15.46
C ALA A 40 0.21 -1.55 15.25
N LEU A 41 -0.40 -1.62 14.07
CA LEU A 41 -1.59 -0.84 13.75
C LEU A 41 -2.76 -1.37 14.61
N ASP A 42 -2.81 -0.99 15.88
CA ASP A 42 -3.98 -1.14 16.76
C ASP A 42 -4.98 0.01 16.48
N GLU A 43 -5.12 0.41 15.21
CA GLU A 43 -5.89 1.58 14.82
C GLU A 43 -7.31 1.17 14.43
N LYS A 44 -8.27 1.67 15.21
CA LYS A 44 -9.67 1.75 14.83
C LYS A 44 -9.79 2.18 13.36
N THR A 45 -10.60 1.46 12.57
CA THR A 45 -10.89 1.86 11.18
C THR A 45 -11.26 3.34 11.12
N PRO A 46 -10.61 4.14 10.26
CA PRO A 46 -10.86 5.57 10.17
C PRO A 46 -12.31 5.83 9.81
N THR A 47 -12.84 6.95 10.28
CA THR A 47 -14.22 7.36 10.01
C THR A 47 -14.32 8.27 8.80
N ASN A 48 -13.23 8.96 8.44
CA ASN A 48 -13.12 9.73 7.22
C ASN A 48 -11.85 9.31 6.45
N VAL A 49 -11.97 9.21 5.12
CA VAL A 49 -10.86 9.00 4.19
C VAL A 49 -11.07 9.89 2.98
N LEU A 50 -10.07 10.69 2.64
CA LEU A 50 -10.00 11.39 1.37
C LEU A 50 -8.88 10.80 0.52
N LEU A 51 -9.23 10.32 -0.68
CA LEU A 51 -8.29 9.90 -1.72
C LEU A 51 -8.32 10.95 -2.83
N MET A 52 -7.17 11.55 -3.14
CA MET A 52 -7.05 12.49 -4.26
C MET A 52 -5.99 12.00 -5.23
N GLN A 53 -6.35 11.91 -6.50
CA GLN A 53 -5.42 11.54 -7.57
C GLN A 53 -4.24 12.51 -7.57
N VAL A 54 -3.04 11.96 -7.72
CA VAL A 54 -1.81 12.71 -7.94
C VAL A 54 -1.14 12.38 -9.27
N ASP A 55 -1.35 11.17 -9.79
CA ASP A 55 -0.83 10.72 -11.08
C ASP A 55 -1.80 9.74 -11.72
N SER A 56 -2.10 9.90 -13.01
CA SER A 56 -2.93 8.94 -13.75
C SER A 56 -2.13 7.73 -14.22
N ASN A 57 -0.79 7.81 -14.21
CA ASN A 57 0.12 6.76 -14.64
C ASN A 57 -0.24 6.18 -16.02
N GLY A 58 -0.64 7.06 -16.95
CA GLY A 58 -1.04 6.69 -18.31
C GLY A 58 -2.51 6.29 -18.47
N PHE A 59 -3.27 6.12 -17.39
CA PHE A 59 -4.70 5.90 -17.49
C PHE A 59 -5.41 7.18 -18.02
N PRO A 60 -6.41 7.06 -18.92
CA PRO A 60 -7.14 8.21 -19.50
C PRO A 60 -8.08 8.93 -18.52
N GLN A 61 -7.50 9.50 -17.46
CA GLN A 61 -8.20 10.19 -16.39
C GLN A 61 -7.42 11.45 -15.97
N SER A 62 -8.06 12.61 -16.02
CA SER A 62 -7.47 13.88 -15.56
C SER A 62 -7.69 14.12 -14.07
N GLN A 63 -8.76 13.59 -13.49
CA GLN A 63 -9.13 13.78 -12.10
C GLN A 63 -9.82 12.54 -11.52
N GLY A 64 -9.50 12.25 -10.26
CA GLY A 64 -10.14 11.21 -9.48
C GLY A 64 -10.09 11.56 -7.99
N VAL A 65 -11.26 11.58 -7.34
CA VAL A 65 -11.41 11.83 -5.91
C VAL A 65 -12.39 10.82 -5.33
N TYR A 66 -12.04 10.25 -4.18
CA TYR A 66 -12.96 9.46 -3.37
C TYR A 66 -12.97 10.08 -1.97
N ASP A 67 -14.09 10.71 -1.62
CA ASP A 67 -14.32 11.34 -0.32
C ASP A 67 -15.28 10.47 0.50
N PHE A 68 -14.72 9.70 1.42
CA PHE A 68 -15.47 8.88 2.35
C PHE A 68 -15.60 9.59 3.70
N SER A 69 -16.82 9.77 4.18
CA SER A 69 -17.11 10.25 5.53
C SER A 69 -18.28 9.51 6.15
N GLN A 70 -18.01 8.84 7.27
CA GLN A 70 -19.02 8.21 8.15
C GLN A 70 -20.02 7.32 7.39
N GLY A 71 -19.51 6.48 6.47
CA GLY A 71 -20.33 5.56 5.68
C GLY A 71 -21.00 6.20 4.46
N THR A 72 -20.69 7.44 4.14
CA THR A 72 -21.05 8.09 2.86
C THR A 72 -19.79 8.20 2.02
N LEU A 73 -19.87 7.84 0.75
CA LEU A 73 -18.78 7.97 -0.22
C LEU A 73 -19.26 8.86 -1.36
N THR A 74 -18.53 9.93 -1.65
CA THR A 74 -18.68 10.70 -2.88
C THR A 74 -17.48 10.42 -3.78
N VAL A 75 -17.74 10.01 -5.01
CA VAL A 75 -16.72 9.76 -6.03
C VAL A 75 -16.84 10.82 -7.10
N VAL A 76 -15.72 11.43 -7.48
CA VAL A 76 -15.63 12.38 -8.58
C VAL A 76 -14.55 11.91 -9.54
N LYS A 77 -14.86 11.74 -10.83
CA LYS A 77 -13.88 11.47 -11.86
C LYS A 77 -14.13 12.26 -13.14
N GLN A 78 -13.04 12.58 -13.83
CA GLN A 78 -13.08 13.07 -15.20
C GLN A 78 -12.19 12.19 -16.07
N TYR A 79 -12.77 11.67 -17.15
CA TYR A 79 -12.05 10.88 -18.14
C TYR A 79 -11.63 11.77 -19.29
N VAL A 80 -10.46 11.47 -19.85
CA VAL A 80 -9.93 12.16 -21.03
C VAL A 80 -9.83 11.16 -22.19
N PRO A 81 -9.66 11.62 -23.44
CA PRO A 81 -9.59 10.72 -24.57
C PRO A 81 -8.46 9.71 -24.39
N SER A 82 -8.74 8.44 -24.68
CA SER A 82 -7.75 7.38 -24.54
C SER A 82 -6.54 7.62 -25.42
N THR A 83 -5.36 7.27 -24.91
CA THR A 83 -4.15 7.16 -25.72
C THR A 83 -4.15 5.80 -26.43
N ASP A 84 -3.25 5.61 -27.41
CA ASP A 84 -3.06 4.32 -28.09
C ASP A 84 -2.63 3.17 -27.13
N GLU A 85 -2.33 3.48 -25.87
CA GLU A 85 -1.83 2.51 -24.87
C GLU A 85 -2.94 1.88 -24.02
N VAL A 86 -4.11 2.51 -23.96
CA VAL A 86 -5.26 2.02 -23.17
C VAL A 86 -6.46 1.82 -24.08
N GLU A 87 -7.00 0.61 -24.09
CA GLU A 87 -8.19 0.30 -24.89
C GLU A 87 -9.41 1.08 -24.35
N PRO A 88 -10.23 1.72 -25.21
CA PRO A 88 -11.42 2.46 -24.78
C PRO A 88 -12.37 1.65 -23.88
N GLU A 89 -12.48 0.35 -24.10
CA GLU A 89 -13.28 -0.58 -23.29
C GLU A 89 -12.81 -0.65 -21.83
N THR A 90 -11.51 -0.45 -21.58
CA THR A 90 -10.97 -0.42 -20.21
C THR A 90 -11.46 0.82 -19.47
N VAL A 91 -11.51 1.96 -20.15
CA VAL A 91 -12.03 3.22 -19.60
C VAL A 91 -13.52 3.10 -19.33
N TYR A 92 -14.28 2.57 -20.30
CA TYR A 92 -15.71 2.32 -20.15
C TYR A 92 -16.01 1.36 -19.00
N HIS A 93 -15.23 0.30 -18.83
CA HIS A 93 -15.38 -0.64 -17.72
C HIS A 93 -15.05 0.00 -16.36
N ASP A 94 -14.04 0.86 -16.25
CA ASP A 94 -13.80 1.63 -15.02
C ASP A 94 -14.97 2.58 -14.71
N PHE A 95 -15.57 3.20 -15.74
CA PHE A 95 -16.76 4.02 -15.60
C PHE A 95 -17.94 3.23 -15.06
N GLU A 96 -18.33 2.13 -15.70
CA GLU A 96 -19.47 1.31 -15.29
C GLU A 96 -19.32 0.77 -13.86
N ASN A 97 -18.10 0.42 -13.45
CA ASN A 97 -17.84 -0.04 -12.09
C ASN A 97 -17.80 1.08 -11.04
N THR A 98 -17.58 2.33 -11.47
CA THR A 98 -17.47 3.48 -10.56
C THR A 98 -18.81 4.21 -10.40
N PHE A 99 -19.59 4.32 -11.48
CA PHE A 99 -20.81 5.13 -11.56
C PHE A 99 -22.02 4.26 -11.90
N LEU A 100 -22.66 3.68 -10.89
CA LEU A 100 -23.75 2.70 -11.08
C LEU A 100 -25.03 3.34 -11.62
N HIS A 101 -25.20 4.65 -11.47
CA HIS A 101 -26.43 5.36 -11.81
C HIS A 101 -26.23 6.48 -12.84
N SER A 102 -25.05 6.55 -13.46
CA SER A 102 -24.71 7.55 -14.47
C SER A 102 -24.61 6.93 -15.87
N GLU A 103 -24.86 7.73 -16.90
CA GLU A 103 -24.70 7.31 -18.29
C GLU A 103 -23.36 7.86 -18.84
N TRP A 104 -22.66 7.03 -19.62
CA TRP A 104 -21.39 7.44 -20.25
C TRP A 104 -21.66 8.39 -21.41
N GLU A 105 -21.14 9.61 -21.33
CA GLU A 105 -21.35 10.65 -22.36
C GLU A 105 -20.19 10.72 -23.37
N ASN A 106 -19.04 10.12 -23.06
CA ASN A 106 -17.82 10.19 -23.88
C ASN A 106 -17.38 11.64 -24.20
N ASP A 107 -17.61 12.58 -23.27
CA ASP A 107 -17.15 13.96 -23.37
C ASP A 107 -15.95 14.17 -22.43
N PRO A 108 -14.77 14.59 -22.95
CA PRO A 108 -13.57 14.78 -22.14
C PRO A 108 -13.66 15.96 -21.15
N TYR A 109 -14.69 16.79 -21.24
CA TYR A 109 -14.96 17.87 -20.29
C TYR A 109 -15.97 17.47 -19.21
N GLU A 110 -16.63 16.32 -19.35
CA GLU A 110 -17.63 15.87 -18.39
C GLU A 110 -16.98 15.41 -17.08
N VAL A 111 -17.54 15.88 -15.97
CA VAL A 111 -17.10 15.51 -14.62
C VAL A 111 -18.21 14.69 -13.99
N TYR A 112 -17.95 13.40 -13.83
CA TYR A 112 -18.89 12.47 -13.24
C TYR A 112 -18.77 12.52 -11.72
N GLU A 113 -19.92 12.63 -11.05
CA GLU A 113 -20.03 12.61 -9.59
C GLU A 113 -21.14 11.66 -9.16
N GLU A 114 -20.85 10.76 -8.22
CA GLU A 114 -21.86 9.90 -7.62
C GLU A 114 -21.63 9.73 -6.12
N THR A 115 -22.73 9.67 -5.36
CA THR A 115 -22.71 9.52 -3.91
C THR A 115 -23.40 8.23 -3.47
N PHE A 116 -22.67 7.39 -2.77
CA PHE A 116 -23.14 6.15 -2.15
C PHE A 116 -23.32 6.33 -0.65
N LYS A 117 -24.37 5.72 -0.09
CA LYS A 117 -24.64 5.70 1.36
C LYS A 117 -24.45 4.29 1.91
N GLN A 118 -24.17 4.18 3.20
CA GLN A 118 -23.93 2.88 3.85
C GLN A 118 -22.74 2.13 3.21
N VAL A 119 -21.70 2.87 2.84
CA VAL A 119 -20.45 2.31 2.32
C VAL A 119 -19.65 1.74 3.47
N GLU A 120 -19.15 0.52 3.29
CA GLU A 120 -18.20 -0.09 4.21
C GLU A 120 -16.78 0.25 3.80
N LEU A 121 -16.01 0.80 4.75
CA LEU A 121 -14.58 1.01 4.61
C LEU A 121 -13.83 -0.09 5.37
N SER A 122 -12.85 -0.70 4.70
CA SER A 122 -11.89 -1.61 5.31
C SER A 122 -10.48 -1.17 4.95
N VAL A 123 -9.60 -1.06 5.95
CA VAL A 123 -8.18 -0.72 5.77
C VAL A 123 -7.36 -1.79 6.48
N ASN A 124 -6.34 -2.30 5.79
CA ASN A 124 -5.34 -3.19 6.37
C ASN A 124 -3.94 -2.81 5.87
N GLU A 125 -2.92 -3.61 6.21
CA GLU A 125 -1.53 -3.32 5.83
C GLU A 125 -1.28 -3.27 4.31
N GLN A 126 -2.13 -3.92 3.51
CA GLN A 126 -1.93 -4.07 2.06
C GLN A 126 -2.81 -3.13 1.24
N ARG A 127 -4.05 -2.88 1.70
CA ARG A 127 -5.03 -2.14 0.92
C ARG A 127 -6.08 -1.42 1.74
N LEU A 128 -6.66 -0.41 1.11
CA LEU A 128 -7.92 0.22 1.44
C LEU A 128 -9.01 -0.30 0.49
N ARG A 129 -10.20 -0.58 1.02
CA ARG A 129 -11.34 -1.08 0.24
C ARG A 129 -12.63 -0.35 0.63
N LEU A 130 -13.36 0.12 -0.36
CA LEU A 130 -14.69 0.72 -0.26
C LEU A 130 -15.71 -0.23 -0.89
N ARG A 131 -16.83 -0.50 -0.20
CA ARG A 131 -17.84 -1.45 -0.68
C ARG A 131 -19.26 -0.98 -0.42
N HIS A 132 -20.13 -1.08 -1.42
CA HIS A 132 -21.56 -0.79 -1.33
C HIS A 132 -22.35 -1.65 -2.33
N GLY A 133 -23.11 -2.64 -1.84
CA GLY A 133 -23.85 -3.53 -2.74
C GLY A 133 -22.90 -4.24 -3.72
N GLU A 134 -23.06 -3.96 -5.01
CA GLU A 134 -22.20 -4.45 -6.10
C GLU A 134 -20.99 -3.54 -6.38
N PHE A 135 -21.00 -2.28 -5.91
CA PHE A 135 -19.84 -1.40 -6.00
C PHE A 135 -18.73 -1.87 -5.05
N GLU A 136 -17.54 -2.01 -5.60
CA GLU A 136 -16.32 -2.26 -4.85
C GLU A 136 -15.15 -1.54 -5.51
N LYS A 137 -14.39 -0.77 -4.72
CA LYS A 137 -13.12 -0.18 -5.16
C LYS A 137 -12.02 -0.52 -4.18
N SER A 138 -10.92 -1.07 -4.69
CA SER A 138 -9.72 -1.40 -3.93
C SER A 138 -8.56 -0.49 -4.31
N PHE A 139 -7.80 -0.06 -3.32
CA PHE A 139 -6.59 0.72 -3.47
C PHE A 139 -5.46 0.06 -2.68
N TYR A 140 -4.31 -0.13 -3.31
CA TYR A 140 -3.18 -0.86 -2.75
C TYR A 140 -2.10 0.12 -2.32
N PHE A 141 -1.63 0.02 -1.06
CA PHE A 141 -0.57 0.88 -0.56
C PHE A 141 0.73 0.65 -1.33
N GLU A 142 1.45 1.74 -1.60
CA GLU A 142 2.83 1.64 -2.03
C GLU A 142 3.71 1.18 -0.86
N GLN A 143 4.78 0.42 -1.14
CA GLN A 143 5.56 -0.23 -0.09
C GLN A 143 6.02 0.77 0.98
N ASP A 144 5.71 0.47 2.24
CA ASP A 144 6.01 1.27 3.43
C ASP A 144 5.39 2.69 3.47
N ASP A 145 4.56 3.07 2.50
CA ASP A 145 3.87 4.37 2.45
C ASP A 145 2.35 4.22 2.60
N LYS A 146 1.83 4.59 3.78
CA LYS A 146 0.39 4.59 4.07
C LYS A 146 -0.33 5.85 3.60
N THR A 147 0.39 6.77 2.95
CA THR A 147 -0.16 8.03 2.42
C THR A 147 -0.33 8.00 0.90
N CYS A 148 0.11 6.92 0.24
CA CYS A 148 0.03 6.73 -1.20
C CYS A 148 -0.57 5.37 -1.53
N VAL A 149 -1.56 5.34 -2.43
CA VAL A 149 -2.18 4.11 -2.89
C VAL A 149 -2.38 4.14 -4.40
N ARG A 150 -2.42 2.97 -5.03
CA ARG A 150 -2.79 2.79 -6.44
C ARG A 150 -4.07 1.99 -6.59
N ASP A 151 -4.90 2.33 -7.57
CA ASP A 151 -6.03 1.48 -7.97
C ASP A 151 -5.63 0.40 -8.98
N GLU A 152 -6.60 -0.38 -9.44
CA GLU A 152 -6.41 -1.48 -10.40
C GLU A 152 -5.95 -1.01 -11.78
N ASN A 153 -6.17 0.25 -12.12
CA ASN A 153 -5.71 0.88 -13.35
C ASN A 153 -4.35 1.57 -13.17
N ASN A 154 -3.70 1.35 -12.03
CA ASN A 154 -2.44 1.98 -11.61
C ASN A 154 -2.50 3.51 -11.44
N VAL A 155 -3.71 4.10 -11.32
CA VAL A 155 -3.86 5.51 -10.97
C VAL A 155 -3.42 5.68 -9.51
N ILE A 156 -2.60 6.69 -9.24
CA ILE A 156 -1.99 6.95 -7.94
C ILE A 156 -2.78 8.05 -7.22
N TYR A 157 -3.08 7.80 -5.95
CA TYR A 157 -3.82 8.70 -5.07
C TYR A 157 -3.04 8.92 -3.77
N THR A 158 -3.07 10.16 -3.27
CA THR A 158 -2.74 10.44 -1.87
C THR A 158 -3.91 10.10 -0.96
N VAL A 159 -3.63 9.62 0.25
CA VAL A 159 -4.61 9.26 1.27
C VAL A 159 -4.51 10.21 2.47
N GLN A 160 -5.66 10.72 2.92
CA GLN A 160 -5.78 11.50 4.16
C GLN A 160 -6.86 10.89 5.05
N TYR A 161 -6.61 10.83 6.36
CA TYR A 161 -7.49 10.19 7.34
C TYR A 161 -8.03 11.19 8.36
N ASP A 162 -9.29 11.01 8.78
CA ASP A 162 -9.92 11.68 9.94
C ASP A 162 -9.66 13.20 10.03
N MET A 163 -9.89 13.91 8.92
CA MET A 163 -9.97 15.38 8.88
C MET A 163 -11.16 15.94 9.66
#